data_AF-A0A9D4A4J6-F1
#
_entry.id   AF-A0A9D4A4J6-F1
#
_cell.length_a   1.000
_cell.length_b   1.000
_cell.length_c   1.000
_cell.angle_alpha   90.00
_cell.angle_beta   90.00
_cell.angle_gamma   90.00
#
_symmetry.space_group_name_H-M   'P 1'
#
loop_
_entity.id
_entity.type
_entity.pdbx_description
1 polymer ?
#
loop_
_entity_poly.entity_id
_entity_poly.type
_entity_poly.pdbx_seq_one_letter_code
_entity_poly.pdbx_strand_id
1 'polypeptide(L)'
;MQTLAEKALLAVEKGELTIIPERFEKRTNIKDWCISRQLWRGHRIPVWYIVGKDCEEEYIVAKTAEEALMKARDKYGNALWPFSTLGWPDESAEDFKRFYPTTMLEIGYDILFLWVARMVMMGTEFTGTVPFSYVYLHSLIRDSEGRKMSKTLGNVIDPIDTIKEFGTDALRFTLALATAGQDLNLSTERLTANTAFTNKLWNAGKFVLQVLPNRDNVSGWQNIEACKFNTEGYLLRLPLPECWVVSKLHMLIDAVTESYNKFFFGDVGREIYDFFWGGFADWYIEASKARLYHSGDDSVALVAQTVIPYVFENILKLITFIHAIRN
;
A
#
# COMPACT_ATOMS: atom_id res chain seq x y z
N MET A 1 7.31 11.75 30.19
CA MET A 1 7.36 11.37 28.76
C MET A 1 8.77 11.16 28.22
N GLN A 2 9.80 11.84 28.75
CA GLN A 2 11.18 11.76 28.25
C GLN A 2 11.74 10.33 28.18
N THR A 3 11.60 9.56 29.26
CA THR A 3 12.09 8.17 29.33
C THR A 3 11.49 7.24 28.27
N LEU A 4 10.19 7.40 27.95
CA LEU A 4 9.52 6.62 26.91
C LEU A 4 10.00 7.03 25.51
N ALA A 5 10.19 8.33 25.30
CA ALA A 5 10.67 8.85 24.02
C ALA A 5 12.11 8.42 23.74
N GLU A 6 12.97 8.39 24.76
CA GLU A 6 14.35 7.89 24.65
C GLU A 6 14.38 6.42 24.19
N LYS A 7 13.55 5.55 24.78
CA LYS A 7 13.44 4.14 24.33
C LYS A 7 13.01 4.04 22.86
N ALA A 8 12.02 4.84 22.46
CA ALA A 8 11.54 4.87 21.08
C ALA A 8 12.59 5.40 20.09
N LEU A 9 13.34 6.44 20.47
CA LEU A 9 14.43 6.99 19.65
C LEU A 9 15.57 5.98 19.49
N LEU A 10 15.97 5.31 20.58
CA LEU A 10 16.98 4.26 20.54
C LEU A 10 16.58 3.11 19.60
N ALA A 11 15.29 2.76 19.54
CA ALA A 11 14.81 1.72 18.63
C ALA A 11 14.94 2.13 17.15
N VAL A 12 14.73 3.41 16.83
CA VAL A 12 15.00 3.95 15.49
C VAL A 12 16.51 3.97 15.21
N GLU A 13 17.33 4.46 16.13
CA GLU A 13 18.79 4.54 15.97
C GLU A 13 19.45 3.17 15.80
N LYS A 14 18.92 2.13 16.45
CA LYS A 14 19.39 0.75 16.32
C LYS A 14 18.89 0.03 15.06
N GLY A 15 17.97 0.65 14.30
CA GLY A 15 17.35 0.04 13.13
C GLY A 15 16.30 -1.03 13.46
N GLU A 16 15.81 -1.10 14.70
CA GLU A 16 14.69 -1.97 15.08
C GLU A 16 13.37 -1.47 14.46
N LEU A 17 13.29 -0.16 14.22
CA LEU A 17 12.19 0.53 13.56
C LEU A 17 12.72 1.43 12.44
N THR A 18 12.25 1.23 11.20
CA THR A 18 12.59 2.07 10.04
C THR A 18 11.41 2.98 9.67
N ILE A 19 11.65 4.29 9.53
CA ILE A 19 10.64 5.26 9.09
C ILE A 19 10.87 5.63 7.63
N ILE A 20 9.85 5.47 6.80
CA ILE A 20 9.90 5.75 5.36
C ILE A 20 8.98 6.93 5.07
N PRO A 21 9.47 8.05 4.52
CA PRO A 21 10.88 8.37 4.23
C PRO A 21 11.71 8.78 5.47
N GLU A 22 13.03 8.53 5.44
CA GLU A 22 13.99 8.76 6.54
C GLU A 22 13.99 10.20 7.10
N ARG A 23 13.64 11.20 6.29
CA ARG A 23 13.58 12.61 6.72
C ARG A 23 12.66 12.87 7.91
N PHE A 24 11.74 11.96 8.22
CA PHE A 24 10.80 12.07 9.33
C PHE A 24 11.33 11.57 10.68
N GLU A 25 12.55 11.04 10.75
CA GLU A 25 13.13 10.46 11.98
C GLU A 25 13.47 11.50 13.06
N LYS A 26 13.89 12.71 12.68
CA LYS A 26 14.55 13.64 13.62
C LYS A 26 13.62 14.72 14.16
N ARG A 27 13.01 14.52 15.34
CA ARG A 27 12.46 15.60 16.20
C ARG A 27 12.50 15.24 17.70
N THR A 28 13.18 16.07 18.51
CA THR A 28 13.57 15.72 19.90
C THR A 28 13.04 16.66 21.00
N ASN A 29 11.90 17.33 20.82
CA ASN A 29 11.35 18.23 21.85
C ASN A 29 10.02 17.74 22.42
N ILE A 30 10.02 16.58 23.10
CA ILE A 30 8.82 16.04 23.71
C ILE A 30 8.57 16.67 25.09
N LYS A 31 7.32 17.05 25.34
CA LYS A 31 6.83 17.52 26.64
C LYS A 31 5.91 16.46 27.26
N ASP A 32 5.65 16.57 28.55
CA ASP A 32 4.70 15.70 29.21
C ASP A 32 3.31 15.81 28.58
N TRP A 33 2.72 14.66 28.31
CA TRP A 33 1.45 14.55 27.61
C TRP A 33 0.32 14.58 28.62
N CYS A 34 -0.47 15.66 28.61
CA CYS A 34 -1.74 15.70 29.33
C CYS A 34 -2.70 14.66 28.75
N ILE A 35 -2.96 13.59 29.50
CA ILE A 35 -3.86 12.48 29.13
C ILE A 35 -5.32 12.74 29.51
N SER A 36 -5.59 13.68 30.42
CA SER A 36 -6.96 14.05 30.84
C SER A 36 -7.64 14.97 29.83
N ARG A 37 -8.95 14.80 29.65
CA ARG A 37 -9.78 15.63 28.76
C ARG A 37 -11.15 15.84 29.39
N GLN A 38 -11.65 17.07 29.36
CA GLN A 38 -13.00 17.45 29.82
C GLN A 38 -14.01 17.26 28.67
N LEU A 39 -14.14 16.02 28.17
CA LEU A 39 -15.02 15.65 27.07
C LEU A 39 -16.00 14.57 27.52
N TRP A 40 -17.24 14.62 27.03
CA TRP A 40 -18.23 13.58 27.31
C TRP A 40 -17.99 12.29 26.50
N ARG A 41 -17.35 12.40 25.33
CA ARG A 41 -17.04 11.26 24.45
C ARG A 41 -15.58 10.85 24.62
N GLY A 42 -15.37 9.68 25.22
CA GLY A 42 -14.04 9.08 25.41
C GLY A 42 -14.08 7.99 26.48
N HIS A 43 -12.95 7.33 26.69
CA HIS A 43 -12.82 6.41 27.81
C HIS A 43 -12.73 7.20 29.12
N ARG A 44 -13.60 6.88 30.09
CA ARG A 44 -13.46 7.39 31.46
C ARG A 44 -12.10 6.95 31.98
N ILE A 45 -11.25 7.91 32.34
CA ILE A 45 -10.03 7.60 33.08
C ILE A 45 -10.49 6.99 34.40
N PRO A 46 -10.18 5.72 34.67
CA PRO A 46 -10.67 5.08 35.88
C PRO A 46 -9.79 5.60 37.01
N VAL A 47 -10.18 6.73 37.58
CA VAL A 47 -9.61 7.40 38.76
C VAL A 47 -10.79 7.71 39.67
N TRP A 48 -10.62 7.42 40.95
CA TRP A 48 -11.53 7.61 42.06
C TRP A 48 -10.76 8.37 43.12
N TYR A 49 -11.39 9.38 43.71
CA TYR A 49 -10.77 10.17 44.77
C TYR A 49 -11.32 9.69 46.10
N ILE A 50 -10.46 9.64 47.12
CA ILE A 50 -10.90 9.34 48.49
C ILE A 50 -11.52 10.63 49.06
N VAL A 51 -12.76 10.54 49.56
CA VAL A 51 -13.48 11.71 50.07
C VAL A 51 -13.39 11.72 51.60
N GLY A 52 -12.71 12.73 52.16
CA GLY A 52 -12.49 12.95 53.59
C GLY A 52 -11.78 14.30 53.84
N LYS A 53 -11.69 14.75 55.10
CA LYS A 53 -10.88 15.94 55.45
C LYS A 53 -9.41 15.58 55.23
N ASP A 54 -8.75 16.31 54.33
CA ASP A 54 -7.31 16.26 53.98
C ASP A 54 -6.88 15.31 52.83
N CYS A 55 -7.79 14.95 51.91
CA CYS A 55 -7.52 13.89 50.91
C CYS A 55 -7.40 14.33 49.43
N GLU A 56 -7.20 15.62 49.10
CA GLU A 56 -7.12 16.04 47.68
C GLU A 56 -5.95 15.41 46.89
N GLU A 57 -5.02 14.71 47.55
CA GLU A 57 -3.87 14.06 46.93
C GLU A 57 -3.95 12.52 46.84
N GLU A 58 -4.97 11.87 47.42
CA GLU A 58 -5.09 10.40 47.39
C GLU A 58 -6.15 9.91 46.40
N TYR A 59 -5.71 9.17 45.38
CA TYR A 59 -6.56 8.61 44.33
C TYR A 59 -6.33 7.12 44.09
N ILE A 60 -7.41 6.43 43.70
CA ILE A 60 -7.48 4.99 43.40
C ILE A 60 -7.93 4.83 41.93
N VAL A 61 -7.49 3.81 41.20
CA VAL A 61 -7.79 3.65 39.76
C VAL A 61 -8.65 2.39 39.51
N ALA A 62 -9.93 2.51 39.06
CA ALA A 62 -10.84 1.35 38.80
C ALA A 62 -12.10 1.62 37.89
N LYS A 63 -12.83 0.60 37.39
CA LYS A 63 -14.02 0.80 36.50
C LYS A 63 -15.39 0.77 37.22
N THR A 64 -15.54 0.01 38.30
CA THR A 64 -16.69 -0.05 39.22
C THR A 64 -16.23 -0.08 40.69
N ALA A 65 -17.14 0.10 41.66
CA ALA A 65 -16.78 0.17 43.08
C ALA A 65 -16.22 -1.16 43.61
N GLU A 66 -16.82 -2.31 43.27
CA GLU A 66 -16.26 -3.63 43.59
C GLU A 66 -14.94 -3.94 42.84
N GLU A 67 -14.73 -3.41 41.64
CA GLU A 67 -13.47 -3.58 40.87
C GLU A 67 -12.28 -2.82 41.48
N ALA A 68 -12.51 -1.72 42.20
CA ALA A 68 -11.46 -0.94 42.85
C ALA A 68 -10.69 -1.73 43.91
N LEU A 69 -11.36 -2.71 44.52
CA LEU A 69 -10.82 -3.57 45.57
C LEU A 69 -10.06 -4.80 45.05
N MET A 70 -10.25 -5.21 43.78
CA MET A 70 -9.69 -6.48 43.27
C MET A 70 -8.45 -6.32 42.38
N LYS A 71 -8.35 -5.27 41.57
CA LYS A 71 -7.36 -5.18 40.47
C LYS A 71 -7.17 -3.70 40.06
N ALA A 72 -6.13 -2.95 40.44
CA ALA A 72 -4.73 -3.28 40.70
C ALA A 72 -4.03 -4.11 39.61
N ARG A 73 -4.72 -4.57 38.56
CA ARG A 73 -4.16 -5.32 37.43
C ARG A 73 -4.86 -4.98 36.10
N ASP A 74 -4.15 -4.15 35.34
CA ASP A 74 -4.10 -3.97 33.87
C ASP A 74 -5.04 -3.01 33.09
N LYS A 75 -4.44 -2.17 32.22
CA LYS A 75 -5.05 -0.89 31.75
C LYS A 75 -4.50 -0.29 30.42
N TYR A 76 -5.40 0.45 29.73
CA TYR A 76 -5.27 1.58 28.76
C TYR A 76 -5.60 1.34 27.27
N GLY A 77 -5.84 2.42 26.50
CA GLY A 77 -6.46 2.42 25.17
C GLY A 77 -5.89 3.42 24.16
N ASN A 78 -6.38 3.31 22.92
CA ASN A 78 -6.08 4.00 21.65
C ASN A 78 -4.62 4.01 21.15
N ALA A 79 -3.63 4.25 22.01
CA ALA A 79 -2.23 4.09 21.61
C ALA A 79 -1.74 2.63 21.74
N LEU A 80 -2.57 1.76 22.32
CA LEU A 80 -2.33 0.32 22.43
C LEU A 80 -2.81 -0.47 21.20
N TRP A 81 -3.27 0.20 20.14
CA TRP A 81 -3.80 -0.46 18.94
C TRP A 81 -2.95 -1.63 18.39
N PRO A 82 -1.61 -1.55 18.31
CA PRO A 82 -0.83 -2.59 17.65
C PRO A 82 -0.83 -3.95 18.38
N PHE A 83 -1.29 -3.98 19.63
CA PHE A 83 -1.35 -5.22 20.43
C PHE A 83 -2.72 -5.44 21.08
N SER A 84 -3.47 -4.38 21.42
CA SER A 84 -4.82 -4.52 21.99
C SER A 84 -5.83 -5.14 21.03
N THR A 85 -5.58 -5.07 19.73
CA THR A 85 -6.41 -5.73 18.70
C THR A 85 -6.13 -7.22 18.57
N LEU A 86 -5.02 -7.72 19.14
CA LEU A 86 -4.55 -9.10 19.04
C LEU A 86 -4.80 -9.93 20.31
N GLY A 87 -5.64 -9.42 21.23
CA GLY A 87 -5.98 -10.09 22.49
C GLY A 87 -5.14 -9.68 23.70
N TRP A 88 -4.17 -8.76 23.55
CA TRP A 88 -3.45 -8.18 24.69
C TRP A 88 -4.44 -7.50 25.66
N PRO A 89 -4.32 -7.70 26.99
CA PRO A 89 -3.13 -8.13 27.73
C PRO A 89 -2.86 -9.63 27.86
N ASP A 90 -3.66 -10.50 27.25
CA ASP A 90 -3.37 -11.93 27.25
C ASP A 90 -2.26 -12.28 26.24
N GLU A 91 -1.01 -12.30 26.70
CA GLU A 91 0.16 -12.70 25.87
C GLU A 91 0.08 -14.17 25.42
N SER A 92 -0.80 -14.98 26.00
CA SER A 92 -1.00 -16.35 25.57
C SER A 92 -1.87 -16.46 24.31
N ALA A 93 -2.61 -15.39 23.96
CA ALA A 93 -3.47 -15.30 22.80
C ALA A 93 -2.72 -15.63 21.50
N GLU A 94 -3.36 -16.44 20.66
CA GLU A 94 -2.76 -16.93 19.42
C GLU A 94 -2.41 -15.79 18.45
N ASP A 95 -3.32 -14.83 18.29
CA ASP A 95 -3.12 -13.68 17.41
C ASP A 95 -1.95 -12.80 17.86
N PHE A 96 -1.79 -12.58 19.17
CA PHE A 96 -0.67 -11.82 19.70
C PHE A 96 0.66 -12.49 19.38
N LYS A 97 0.80 -13.80 19.63
CA LYS A 97 2.03 -14.56 19.34
C LYS A 97 2.37 -14.61 17.86
N ARG A 98 1.37 -14.61 16.99
CA ARG A 98 1.54 -14.79 15.55
C ARG A 98 1.83 -13.49 14.81
N PHE A 99 1.17 -12.40 15.21
CA PHE A 99 1.15 -11.17 14.44
C PHE A 99 1.85 -9.99 15.13
N TYR A 100 2.32 -10.16 16.38
CA TYR A 100 3.12 -9.16 17.07
C TYR A 100 4.59 -9.62 17.21
N PRO A 101 5.58 -8.77 16.85
CA PRO A 101 5.44 -7.42 16.30
C PRO A 101 5.01 -7.42 14.82
N THR A 102 4.27 -6.37 14.42
CA THR A 102 3.73 -6.23 13.06
C THR A 102 4.84 -5.85 12.07
N THR A 103 4.76 -6.27 10.80
CA THR A 103 5.78 -5.89 9.81
C THR A 103 5.76 -4.39 9.49
N MET A 104 4.59 -3.83 9.15
CA MET A 104 4.48 -2.45 8.65
C MET A 104 3.24 -1.74 9.19
N LEU A 105 3.41 -0.47 9.59
CA LEU A 105 2.34 0.49 9.81
C LEU A 105 2.31 1.51 8.67
N GLU A 106 1.21 1.56 7.93
CA GLU A 106 0.98 2.56 6.90
C GLU A 106 0.07 3.68 7.44
N ILE A 107 0.48 4.94 7.27
CA ILE A 107 -0.27 6.08 7.83
C ILE A 107 0.14 7.43 7.21
N GLY A 108 -0.72 8.43 7.32
CA GLY A 108 -0.40 9.81 6.92
C GLY A 108 0.64 10.44 7.85
N TYR A 109 1.59 11.18 7.27
CA TYR A 109 2.65 11.82 8.04
C TYR A 109 2.16 12.93 8.99
N ASP A 110 0.91 13.40 8.86
CA ASP A 110 0.34 14.43 9.71
C ASP A 110 0.03 13.94 11.14
N ILE A 111 -0.14 12.63 11.33
CA ILE A 111 -0.40 12.02 12.64
C ILE A 111 0.77 11.19 13.18
N LEU A 112 1.96 11.28 12.56
CA LEU A 112 3.20 10.64 13.03
C LEU A 112 3.43 10.83 14.54
N PHE A 113 3.33 12.07 15.04
CA PHE A 113 3.58 12.36 16.46
C PHE A 113 2.38 12.08 17.37
N LEU A 114 1.16 12.22 16.84
CA LEU A 114 -0.06 12.05 17.62
C LEU A 114 -0.45 10.57 17.80
N TRP A 115 0.02 9.72 16.89
CA TRP A 115 -0.36 8.31 16.81
C TRP A 115 0.86 7.39 16.83
N VAL A 116 1.68 7.41 15.77
CA VAL A 116 2.80 6.46 15.59
C VAL A 116 3.78 6.53 16.75
N ALA A 117 4.29 7.72 17.08
CA ALA A 117 5.25 7.89 18.17
C ALA A 117 4.69 7.34 19.50
N ARG A 118 3.38 7.50 19.74
CA ARG A 118 2.72 6.99 20.94
C ARG A 118 2.58 5.47 20.94
N MET A 119 2.30 4.88 19.78
CA MET A 119 2.30 3.43 19.62
C MET A 119 3.69 2.85 19.87
N VAL A 120 4.75 3.46 19.34
CA VAL A 120 6.13 3.00 19.58
C VAL A 120 6.45 3.11 21.07
N MET A 121 6.25 4.28 21.67
CA MET A 121 6.53 4.51 23.09
C MET A 121 5.80 3.51 24.00
N MET A 122 4.51 3.27 23.78
CA MET A 122 3.73 2.36 24.63
C MET A 122 3.96 0.89 24.29
N GLY A 123 4.13 0.55 23.01
CA GLY A 123 4.46 -0.81 22.59
C GLY A 123 5.78 -1.24 23.22
N THR A 124 6.83 -0.45 23.05
CA THR A 124 8.14 -0.75 23.64
C THR A 124 8.10 -0.80 25.17
N GLU A 125 7.29 0.04 25.82
CA GLU A 125 7.16 -0.01 27.28
C GLU A 125 6.43 -1.26 27.77
N PHE A 126 5.31 -1.63 27.14
CA PHE A 126 4.44 -2.69 27.65
C PHE A 126 4.82 -4.09 27.17
N THR A 127 5.43 -4.21 26.00
CA THR A 127 5.78 -5.51 25.39
C THR A 127 7.29 -5.76 25.35
N GLY A 128 8.10 -4.75 25.67
CA GLY A 128 9.57 -4.81 25.56
C GLY A 128 10.11 -4.79 24.14
N THR A 129 9.26 -4.69 23.11
CA THR A 129 9.66 -4.69 21.70
C THR A 129 8.94 -3.59 20.92
N VAL A 130 9.50 -3.16 19.80
CA VAL A 130 8.80 -2.20 18.93
C VAL A 130 7.54 -2.84 18.35
N PRO A 131 6.43 -2.09 18.25
CA PRO A 131 5.18 -2.63 17.72
C PRO A 131 5.20 -2.94 16.22
N PHE A 132 6.14 -2.34 15.48
CA PHE A 132 6.28 -2.56 14.05
C PHE A 132 7.73 -2.36 13.59
N SER A 133 8.14 -3.07 12.54
CA SER A 133 9.48 -2.94 11.94
C SER A 133 9.59 -1.76 10.97
N TYR A 134 8.52 -1.47 10.22
CA TYR A 134 8.47 -0.38 9.24
C TYR A 134 7.30 0.58 9.51
N VAL A 135 7.53 1.87 9.37
CA VAL A 135 6.47 2.89 9.28
C VAL A 135 6.53 3.52 7.90
N TYR A 136 5.52 3.25 7.08
CA TYR A 136 5.38 3.86 5.76
C TYR A 136 4.47 5.09 5.86
N LEU A 137 5.05 6.26 5.63
CA LEU A 137 4.35 7.54 5.68
C LEU A 137 3.88 7.94 4.28
N HIS A 138 2.61 7.68 3.98
CA HIS A 138 2.04 8.00 2.68
C HIS A 138 1.82 9.51 2.48
N SER A 139 1.60 9.88 1.23
CA SER A 139 1.20 11.22 0.78
C SER A 139 -0.12 11.67 1.37
N LEU A 140 -0.24 12.96 1.76
CA LEU A 140 -1.56 13.52 2.00
C LEU A 140 -2.16 13.96 0.67
N ILE A 141 -3.45 13.67 0.52
CA ILE A 141 -4.19 14.10 -0.66
C ILE A 141 -4.64 15.55 -0.44
N ARG A 142 -4.35 16.39 -1.43
CA ARG A 142 -4.70 17.81 -1.49
C ARG A 142 -5.75 18.03 -2.58
N ASP A 143 -6.45 19.15 -2.48
CA ASP A 143 -7.28 19.59 -3.61
C ASP A 143 -6.42 19.99 -4.83
N SER A 144 -7.06 20.34 -5.94
CA SER A 144 -6.38 20.74 -7.18
C SER A 144 -5.45 21.96 -7.01
N GLU A 145 -5.74 22.82 -6.02
CA GLU A 145 -4.95 24.00 -5.67
C GLU A 145 -3.83 23.70 -4.64
N GLY A 146 -3.71 22.46 -4.16
CA GLY A 146 -2.70 22.05 -3.18
C GLY A 146 -3.07 22.32 -1.72
N ARG A 147 -4.31 22.72 -1.42
CA ARG A 147 -4.76 22.95 -0.04
C ARG A 147 -5.11 21.64 0.64
N LYS A 148 -4.93 21.57 1.98
CA LYS A 148 -5.37 20.40 2.75
C LYS A 148 -6.87 20.22 2.57
N MET A 149 -7.31 19.03 2.19
CA MET A 149 -8.73 18.72 2.20
C MET A 149 -9.26 18.75 3.64
N SER A 150 -10.33 19.48 3.88
CA SER A 150 -11.00 19.51 5.18
C SER A 150 -12.48 19.80 5.02
N LYS A 151 -13.30 19.16 5.88
CA LYS A 151 -14.75 19.37 5.88
C LYS A 151 -15.12 20.84 6.13
N THR A 152 -14.32 21.55 6.92
CA THR A 152 -14.54 22.98 7.24
C THR A 152 -14.31 23.90 6.05
N LEU A 153 -13.32 23.60 5.19
CA LEU A 153 -13.06 24.37 3.97
C LEU A 153 -14.00 23.98 2.82
N GLY A 154 -14.75 22.89 2.94
CA GLY A 154 -15.65 22.40 1.90
C GLY A 154 -14.96 21.85 0.65
N ASN A 155 -13.62 21.72 0.67
CA ASN A 155 -12.81 21.24 -0.45
C ASN A 155 -12.56 19.72 -0.41
N VAL A 156 -13.46 18.96 0.22
CA VAL A 156 -13.35 17.50 0.30
C VAL A 156 -13.93 16.89 -0.97
N ILE A 157 -13.15 16.03 -1.61
CA ILE A 157 -13.61 15.20 -2.72
C ILE A 157 -14.11 13.88 -2.13
N ASP A 158 -15.37 13.54 -2.38
CA ASP A 158 -15.94 12.27 -1.93
C ASP A 158 -15.40 11.12 -2.81
N PRO A 159 -14.75 10.09 -2.21
CA PRO A 159 -14.20 8.98 -2.98
C PRO A 159 -15.29 8.17 -3.69
N ILE A 160 -16.50 8.07 -3.14
CA ILE A 160 -17.60 7.33 -3.74
C ILE A 160 -18.11 8.02 -5.00
N ASP A 161 -18.22 9.35 -4.97
CA ASP A 161 -18.63 10.11 -6.15
C ASP A 161 -17.54 10.09 -7.22
N THR A 162 -16.27 10.20 -6.80
CA THR A 162 -15.13 10.03 -7.70
C THR A 162 -15.11 8.65 -8.37
N ILE A 163 -15.42 7.60 -7.62
CA ILE A 163 -15.52 6.23 -8.16
C ILE A 163 -16.66 6.12 -9.18
N LYS A 164 -17.82 6.72 -8.92
CA LYS A 164 -18.95 6.70 -9.87
C LYS A 164 -18.59 7.40 -11.18
N GLU A 165 -17.82 8.48 -11.12
CA GLU A 165 -17.46 9.28 -12.29
C GLU A 165 -16.28 8.70 -13.07
N PHE A 166 -15.20 8.31 -12.40
CA PHE A 166 -13.93 7.92 -13.05
C PHE A 166 -13.62 6.43 -13.00
N GLY A 167 -14.31 5.67 -12.15
CA GLY A 167 -14.05 4.27 -11.87
C GLY A 167 -13.07 4.05 -10.71
N THR A 168 -13.22 2.93 -10.00
CA THR A 168 -12.37 2.57 -8.85
C THR A 168 -10.90 2.47 -9.22
N ASP A 169 -10.60 1.87 -10.37
CA ASP A 169 -9.21 1.61 -10.76
C ASP A 169 -8.48 2.87 -11.18
N ALA A 170 -9.17 3.81 -11.81
CA ALA A 170 -8.60 5.12 -12.12
C ALA A 170 -8.25 5.88 -10.84
N LEU A 171 -9.14 5.87 -9.84
CA LEU A 171 -8.85 6.48 -8.54
C LEU A 171 -7.69 5.78 -7.83
N ARG A 172 -7.71 4.45 -7.73
CA ARG A 172 -6.63 3.68 -7.08
C ARG A 172 -5.29 3.91 -7.76
N PHE A 173 -5.25 3.90 -9.10
CA PHE A 173 -4.04 4.16 -9.86
C PHE A 173 -3.53 5.59 -9.63
N THR A 174 -4.43 6.58 -9.63
CA THR A 174 -4.07 7.97 -9.30
C THR A 174 -3.42 8.10 -7.92
N LEU A 175 -3.97 7.44 -6.91
CA LEU A 175 -3.46 7.48 -5.55
C LEU A 175 -2.15 6.68 -5.39
N ALA A 176 -2.02 5.54 -6.08
CA ALA A 176 -0.84 4.70 -6.04
C ALA A 176 0.40 5.38 -6.64
N LEU A 177 0.21 6.31 -7.59
CA LEU A 177 1.28 7.12 -8.19
C LEU A 177 1.90 8.15 -7.23
N ALA A 178 1.36 8.28 -6.02
CA ALA A 178 1.88 9.20 -5.02
C ALA A 178 3.24 8.75 -4.48
N THR A 179 4.12 9.71 -4.20
CA THR A 179 5.44 9.45 -3.63
C THR A 179 5.39 9.62 -2.12
N ALA A 180 5.81 8.60 -1.37
CA ALA A 180 5.80 8.60 0.09
C ALA A 180 6.32 9.91 0.69
N GLY A 181 5.56 10.45 1.64
CA GLY A 181 5.87 11.71 2.33
C GLY A 181 5.72 12.99 1.50
N GLN A 182 5.42 12.93 0.20
CA GLN A 182 5.12 14.10 -0.65
C GLN A 182 3.63 14.22 -0.88
N ASP A 183 3.10 15.44 -0.90
CA ASP A 183 1.68 15.66 -1.15
C ASP A 183 1.28 15.33 -2.59
N LEU A 184 0.06 14.80 -2.75
CA LEU A 184 -0.55 14.54 -4.04
C LEU A 184 -1.76 15.46 -4.23
N ASN A 185 -1.71 16.36 -5.21
CA ASN A 185 -2.88 17.12 -5.63
C ASN A 185 -3.79 16.20 -6.45
N LEU A 186 -5.01 16.01 -5.99
CA LEU A 186 -6.04 15.29 -6.72
C LEU A 186 -6.76 16.27 -7.65
N SER A 187 -6.45 16.16 -8.94
CA SER A 187 -7.05 16.99 -9.97
C SER A 187 -7.89 16.13 -10.92
N THR A 188 -8.94 16.72 -11.47
CA THR A 188 -9.83 16.07 -12.45
C THR A 188 -9.07 15.63 -13.69
N GLU A 189 -8.04 16.39 -14.09
CA GLU A 189 -7.18 16.06 -15.24
C GLU A 189 -6.39 14.77 -15.00
N ARG A 190 -5.84 14.58 -13.79
CA ARG A 190 -5.12 13.35 -13.41
C ARG A 190 -6.06 12.15 -13.39
N LEU A 191 -7.25 12.31 -12.83
CA LEU A 191 -8.28 11.28 -12.83
C LEU A 191 -8.68 10.89 -14.25
N THR A 192 -8.94 11.89 -15.10
CA THR A 192 -9.31 11.68 -16.52
C THR A 192 -8.20 10.94 -17.29
N ALA A 193 -6.94 11.33 -17.09
CA ALA A 193 -5.79 10.67 -17.71
C ALA A 193 -5.70 9.19 -17.27
N ASN A 194 -5.93 8.91 -15.99
CA ASN A 194 -5.88 7.55 -15.47
C ASN A 194 -7.11 6.71 -15.86
N THR A 195 -8.27 7.32 -16.07
CA THR A 195 -9.41 6.67 -16.74
C THR A 195 -9.09 6.33 -18.20
N ALA A 196 -8.36 7.19 -18.92
CA ALA A 196 -7.91 6.86 -20.27
C ALA A 196 -6.96 5.66 -20.28
N PHE A 197 -6.09 5.55 -19.27
CA PHE A 197 -5.23 4.39 -19.08
C PHE A 197 -5.97 3.09 -18.83
N THR A 198 -6.94 3.07 -17.91
CA THR A 198 -7.75 1.87 -17.67
C THR A 198 -8.54 1.45 -18.92
N ASN A 199 -9.06 2.42 -19.68
CA ASN A 199 -9.70 2.16 -20.97
C ASN A 199 -8.72 1.60 -22.02
N LYS A 200 -7.48 2.09 -22.08
CA LYS A 200 -6.44 1.55 -22.97
C LYS A 200 -6.09 0.11 -22.59
N LEU A 201 -6.00 -0.19 -21.29
CA LEU A 201 -5.79 -1.55 -20.76
C LEU A 201 -6.93 -2.50 -21.17
N TRP A 202 -8.18 -2.05 -21.04
CA TRP A 202 -9.36 -2.79 -21.49
C TRP A 202 -9.34 -3.06 -23.00
N ASN A 203 -9.00 -2.05 -23.80
CA ASN A 203 -8.91 -2.20 -25.25
C ASN A 203 -7.78 -3.16 -25.68
N ALA A 204 -6.63 -3.11 -25.02
CA ALA A 204 -5.56 -4.08 -25.22
C ALA A 204 -6.01 -5.49 -24.85
N GLY A 205 -6.72 -5.67 -23.74
CA GLY A 205 -7.29 -6.95 -23.33
C GLY A 205 -8.25 -7.53 -24.37
N LYS A 206 -9.17 -6.71 -24.93
CA LYS A 206 -10.05 -7.14 -26.02
C LYS A 206 -9.27 -7.60 -27.25
N PHE A 207 -8.19 -6.90 -27.61
CA PHE A 207 -7.33 -7.32 -28.73
C PHE A 207 -6.65 -8.66 -28.43
N VAL A 208 -6.08 -8.83 -27.23
CA VAL A 208 -5.46 -10.10 -26.81
C VAL A 208 -6.47 -11.25 -26.88
N LEU A 209 -7.71 -11.05 -26.41
CA LEU A 209 -8.77 -12.05 -26.50
C LEU A 209 -9.12 -12.46 -27.95
N GLN A 210 -8.97 -11.55 -28.91
CA GLN A 210 -9.17 -11.86 -30.34
C GLN A 210 -8.01 -12.66 -30.94
N VAL A 211 -6.81 -12.53 -30.37
CA VAL A 211 -5.60 -13.24 -30.81
C VAL A 211 -5.55 -14.67 -30.24
N LEU A 212 -6.18 -14.90 -29.08
CA LEU A 212 -6.20 -16.20 -28.43
C LEU A 212 -6.93 -17.27 -29.27
N PRO A 213 -6.48 -18.53 -29.23
CA PRO A 213 -7.19 -19.65 -29.85
C PRO A 213 -8.62 -19.78 -29.30
N ASN A 214 -9.53 -20.25 -30.14
CA ASN A 214 -10.85 -20.67 -29.67
C ASN A 214 -10.72 -21.70 -28.54
N ARG A 215 -11.68 -21.71 -27.61
CA ARG A 215 -11.65 -22.61 -26.44
C ARG A 215 -11.53 -24.09 -26.83
N ASP A 216 -12.08 -24.48 -27.98
CA ASP A 216 -12.06 -25.86 -28.47
C ASP A 216 -10.73 -26.24 -29.16
N ASN A 217 -9.84 -25.27 -29.41
CA ASN A 217 -8.54 -25.51 -30.06
C ASN A 217 -7.47 -25.93 -29.03
N VAL A 218 -7.55 -27.17 -28.57
CA VAL A 218 -6.65 -27.74 -27.55
C VAL A 218 -5.17 -27.62 -27.95
N SER A 219 -4.82 -27.87 -29.23
CA SER A 219 -3.43 -27.79 -29.69
C SER A 219 -2.89 -26.35 -29.67
N GLY A 220 -3.73 -25.35 -29.99
CA GLY A 220 -3.39 -23.94 -29.87
C GLY A 220 -3.07 -23.54 -28.43
N TRP A 221 -3.88 -23.97 -27.47
CA TRP A 221 -3.64 -23.72 -26.04
C TRP A 221 -2.38 -24.41 -25.52
N GLN A 222 -2.16 -25.67 -25.91
CA GLN A 222 -0.94 -26.41 -25.56
C GLN A 222 0.32 -25.73 -26.08
N ASN A 223 0.28 -25.15 -27.29
CA ASN A 223 1.40 -24.40 -27.84
C ASN A 223 1.71 -23.12 -27.03
N ILE A 224 0.69 -22.40 -26.57
CA ILE A 224 0.87 -21.22 -25.72
C ILE A 224 1.47 -21.62 -24.37
N GLU A 225 0.95 -22.67 -23.73
CA GLU A 225 1.45 -23.14 -22.43
C GLU A 225 2.88 -23.72 -22.49
N ALA A 226 3.24 -24.35 -23.61
CA ALA A 226 4.58 -24.90 -23.83
C ALA A 226 5.64 -23.80 -24.01
N CYS A 227 5.26 -22.61 -24.47
CA CYS A 227 6.19 -21.51 -24.71
C CYS A 227 6.61 -20.85 -23.39
N LYS A 228 7.80 -21.19 -22.91
CA LYS A 228 8.42 -20.53 -21.76
C LYS A 228 9.53 -19.58 -22.21
N PHE A 229 9.30 -18.29 -22.02
CA PHE A 229 10.26 -17.24 -22.33
C PHE A 229 11.25 -17.02 -21.18
N ASN A 230 11.85 -18.08 -20.63
CA ASN A 230 12.67 -18.01 -19.40
C ASN A 230 14.16 -18.32 -19.63
N THR A 231 14.58 -18.55 -20.87
CA THR A 231 15.97 -18.87 -21.21
C THR A 231 16.45 -18.00 -22.36
N GLU A 232 17.69 -17.52 -22.25
CA GLU A 232 18.32 -16.66 -23.26
C GLU A 232 18.35 -17.32 -24.65
N GLY A 233 18.68 -18.63 -24.70
CA GLY A 233 18.68 -19.38 -25.95
C GLY A 233 17.31 -19.49 -26.64
N TYR A 234 16.21 -19.34 -25.91
CA TYR A 234 14.88 -19.26 -26.51
C TYR A 234 14.59 -17.84 -27.03
N LEU A 235 14.97 -16.81 -26.28
CA LEU A 235 14.78 -15.41 -26.67
C LEU A 235 15.52 -15.07 -27.96
N LEU A 236 16.77 -15.53 -28.12
CA LEU A 236 17.59 -15.29 -29.31
C LEU A 236 17.04 -15.95 -30.59
N ARG A 237 16.12 -16.91 -30.46
CA ARG A 237 15.43 -17.55 -31.60
C ARG A 237 14.15 -16.83 -32.00
N LEU A 238 13.65 -15.90 -31.19
CA LEU A 238 12.46 -15.13 -31.50
C LEU A 238 12.75 -14.12 -32.61
N PRO A 239 11.76 -13.79 -33.45
CA PRO A 239 11.89 -12.64 -34.33
C PRO A 239 12.09 -11.35 -33.53
N LEU A 240 12.69 -10.34 -34.16
CA LEU A 240 13.15 -9.13 -33.49
C LEU A 240 12.07 -8.42 -32.62
N PRO A 241 10.82 -8.21 -33.09
CA PRO A 241 9.79 -7.55 -32.28
C PRO A 241 9.45 -8.33 -31.00
N GLU A 242 9.32 -9.65 -31.11
CA GLU A 242 9.02 -10.55 -29.99
C GLU A 242 10.18 -10.63 -28.99
N CYS A 243 11.42 -10.76 -29.49
CA CYS A 243 12.61 -10.73 -28.63
C CYS A 243 12.70 -9.41 -27.87
N TRP A 244 12.43 -8.28 -28.55
CA TRP A 244 12.50 -6.95 -27.95
C TRP A 244 11.47 -6.75 -26.85
N VAL A 245 10.18 -7.06 -27.09
CA VAL A 245 9.13 -6.81 -26.10
C VAL A 245 9.29 -7.70 -24.86
N VAL A 246 9.71 -8.96 -25.05
CA VAL A 246 9.94 -9.89 -23.93
C VAL A 246 11.15 -9.46 -23.11
N SER A 247 12.23 -9.03 -23.77
CA SER A 247 13.41 -8.50 -23.06
C SER A 247 13.04 -7.26 -22.24
N LYS A 248 12.25 -6.34 -22.82
CA LYS A 248 11.77 -5.14 -22.12
C LYS A 248 10.84 -5.47 -20.95
N LEU A 249 10.01 -6.50 -21.08
CA LEU A 249 9.18 -6.99 -19.99
C LEU A 249 10.02 -7.52 -18.83
N HIS A 250 11.06 -8.32 -19.09
CA HIS A 250 11.93 -8.82 -18.01
C HIS A 250 12.69 -7.70 -17.33
N MET A 251 13.22 -6.73 -18.08
CA MET A 251 13.82 -5.52 -17.51
C MET A 251 12.83 -4.74 -16.64
N LEU A 252 11.57 -4.65 -17.05
CA LEU A 252 10.51 -4.03 -16.25
C LEU A 252 10.25 -4.81 -14.97
N ILE A 253 10.15 -6.15 -15.05
CA ILE A 253 9.92 -6.99 -13.87
C ILE A 253 11.02 -6.79 -12.84
N ASP A 254 12.28 -6.74 -13.26
CA ASP A 254 13.42 -6.52 -12.37
C ASP A 254 13.35 -5.12 -11.73
N ALA A 255 13.12 -4.07 -12.53
CA ALA A 255 13.01 -2.70 -12.05
C ALA A 255 11.83 -2.51 -11.06
N VAL A 256 10.66 -3.02 -11.43
CA VAL A 256 9.46 -2.98 -10.57
C VAL A 256 9.68 -3.74 -9.28
N THR A 257 10.31 -4.92 -9.33
CA THR A 257 10.62 -5.72 -8.13
C THR A 257 11.56 -4.95 -7.20
N GLU A 258 12.59 -4.29 -7.73
CA GLU A 258 13.49 -3.45 -6.96
C GLU A 258 12.76 -2.26 -6.31
N SER A 259 11.95 -1.54 -7.10
CA SER A 259 11.14 -0.41 -6.61
C SER A 259 10.13 -0.86 -5.54
N TYR A 260 9.54 -2.05 -5.69
CA TYR A 260 8.61 -2.62 -4.71
C TYR A 260 9.32 -2.94 -3.39
N ASN A 261 10.51 -3.54 -3.44
CA ASN A 261 11.32 -3.84 -2.26
C ASN A 261 11.78 -2.57 -1.51
N LYS A 262 11.88 -1.43 -2.23
CA LYS A 262 12.18 -0.12 -1.65
C LYS A 262 10.93 0.67 -1.22
N PHE A 263 9.74 0.08 -1.33
CA PHE A 263 8.45 0.73 -1.05
C PHE A 263 8.16 1.95 -1.96
N PHE A 264 8.74 2.00 -3.16
CA PHE A 264 8.52 3.05 -4.14
C PHE A 264 7.33 2.73 -5.05
N PHE A 265 6.14 2.57 -4.45
CA PHE A 265 4.92 2.18 -5.18
C PHE A 265 4.53 3.16 -6.29
N GLY A 266 4.81 4.46 -6.11
CA GLY A 266 4.58 5.46 -7.14
C GLY A 266 5.47 5.27 -8.37
N ASP A 267 6.72 4.85 -8.19
CA ASP A 267 7.63 4.52 -9.29
C ASP A 267 7.20 3.24 -10.00
N VAL A 268 6.81 2.21 -9.25
CA VAL A 268 6.23 0.98 -9.81
C VAL A 268 5.06 1.29 -10.75
N GLY A 269 4.13 2.14 -10.31
CA GLY A 269 2.99 2.53 -11.15
C GLY A 269 3.40 3.26 -12.43
N ARG A 270 4.40 4.15 -12.38
CA ARG A 270 4.92 4.88 -13.53
C ARG A 270 5.64 3.96 -14.53
N GLU A 271 6.52 3.09 -14.04
CA GLU A 271 7.28 2.16 -14.87
C GLU A 271 6.35 1.21 -15.64
N ILE A 272 5.32 0.67 -14.97
CA ILE A 272 4.30 -0.17 -15.61
C ILE A 272 3.51 0.61 -16.66
N TYR A 273 3.10 1.85 -16.34
CA TYR A 273 2.38 2.71 -17.27
C TYR A 273 3.19 2.97 -18.55
N ASP A 274 4.45 3.37 -18.40
CA ASP A 274 5.32 3.73 -19.52
C ASP A 274 5.57 2.52 -20.43
N PHE A 275 5.82 1.35 -19.85
CA PHE A 275 5.99 0.12 -20.62
C PHE A 275 4.69 -0.33 -21.29
N PHE A 276 3.56 -0.33 -20.57
CA PHE A 276 2.29 -0.76 -21.14
C PHE A 276 1.87 0.15 -22.30
N TRP A 277 1.89 1.47 -22.08
CA TRP A 277 1.39 2.42 -23.08
C TRP A 277 2.35 2.53 -24.25
N GLY A 278 3.60 2.90 -23.99
CA GLY A 278 4.59 3.13 -25.03
C GLY A 278 5.10 1.82 -25.63
N GLY A 279 5.62 0.91 -24.79
CA GLY A 279 6.27 -0.32 -25.26
C GLY A 279 5.30 -1.34 -25.86
N PHE A 280 4.26 -1.69 -25.10
CA PHE A 280 3.36 -2.77 -25.48
C PHE A 280 2.25 -2.30 -26.43
N ALA A 281 1.50 -1.27 -26.05
CA ALA A 281 0.30 -0.90 -26.78
C ALA A 281 0.59 -0.11 -28.07
N ASP A 282 1.44 0.90 -28.02
CA ASP A 282 1.71 1.74 -29.20
C ASP A 282 2.71 1.09 -30.18
N TRP A 283 3.68 0.32 -29.69
CA TRP A 283 4.68 -0.34 -30.54
C TRP A 283 4.37 -1.81 -30.82
N TYR A 284 4.32 -2.66 -29.79
CA TYR A 284 4.29 -4.10 -30.01
C TYR A 284 2.96 -4.60 -30.57
N ILE A 285 1.82 -4.13 -30.07
CA ILE A 285 0.49 -4.49 -30.61
C ILE A 285 0.40 -4.10 -32.09
N GLU A 286 0.79 -2.87 -32.44
CA GLU A 286 0.71 -2.40 -33.83
C GLU A 286 1.64 -3.18 -34.77
N ALA A 287 2.88 -3.46 -34.33
CA ALA A 287 3.81 -4.31 -35.08
C ALA A 287 3.27 -5.75 -35.27
N SER A 288 2.58 -6.27 -34.26
CA SER A 288 2.01 -7.62 -34.29
C SER A 288 0.81 -7.73 -35.23
N LYS A 289 -0.01 -6.69 -35.38
CA LYS A 289 -1.14 -6.69 -36.34
C LYS A 289 -0.68 -6.95 -37.77
N ALA A 290 0.42 -6.35 -38.20
CA ALA A 290 0.98 -6.59 -39.53
C ALA A 290 1.29 -8.07 -39.74
N ARG A 291 1.88 -8.73 -38.72
CA ARG A 291 2.21 -10.16 -38.75
C ARG A 291 0.95 -11.03 -38.72
N LEU A 292 -0.02 -10.71 -37.86
CA LEU A 292 -1.24 -11.50 -37.72
C LEU A 292 -2.16 -11.43 -38.96
N TYR A 293 -2.21 -10.30 -39.66
CA TYR A 293 -3.12 -10.10 -40.79
C TYR A 293 -2.47 -10.29 -42.17
N HIS A 294 -1.13 -10.20 -42.29
CA HIS A 294 -0.45 -10.19 -43.59
C HIS A 294 0.63 -11.28 -43.74
N SER A 295 0.80 -12.20 -42.80
CA SER A 295 1.76 -13.30 -42.94
C SER A 295 1.22 -14.40 -43.85
N GLY A 296 1.94 -14.71 -44.93
CA GLY A 296 1.80 -15.99 -45.66
C GLY A 296 2.57 -17.15 -45.01
N ASP A 297 3.18 -16.92 -43.84
CA ASP A 297 3.98 -17.88 -43.07
C ASP A 297 3.34 -18.08 -41.69
N ASP A 298 2.64 -19.21 -41.54
CA ASP A 298 1.90 -19.59 -40.33
C ASP A 298 2.77 -19.62 -39.06
N SER A 299 4.08 -19.85 -39.21
CA SER A 299 5.01 -19.94 -38.08
C SER A 299 5.20 -18.60 -37.37
N VAL A 300 5.26 -17.50 -38.11
CA VAL A 300 5.48 -16.15 -37.57
C VAL A 300 4.24 -15.64 -36.84
N ALA A 301 3.05 -15.91 -37.39
CA ALA A 301 1.79 -15.60 -36.74
C ALA A 301 1.63 -16.36 -35.42
N LEU A 302 2.02 -17.64 -35.38
CA LEU A 302 1.95 -18.47 -34.18
C LEU A 302 2.85 -17.91 -33.05
N VAL A 303 4.06 -17.44 -33.36
CA VAL A 303 4.94 -16.86 -32.33
C VAL A 303 4.30 -15.59 -31.74
N ALA A 304 3.77 -14.68 -32.57
CA ALA A 304 3.07 -13.49 -32.07
C ALA A 304 1.85 -13.84 -31.20
N GLN A 305 1.08 -14.88 -31.59
CA GLN A 305 -0.07 -15.39 -30.83
C GLN A 305 0.32 -15.95 -29.46
N THR A 306 1.57 -16.38 -29.27
CA THR A 306 2.08 -16.85 -27.96
C THR A 306 2.67 -15.72 -27.10
N VAL A 307 3.38 -14.76 -27.72
CA VAL A 307 4.08 -13.69 -27.00
C VAL A 307 3.11 -12.61 -26.50
N ILE A 308 2.11 -12.22 -27.30
CA ILE A 308 1.11 -11.22 -26.92
C ILE A 308 0.43 -11.56 -25.57
N PRO A 309 -0.19 -12.74 -25.40
CA PRO A 309 -0.85 -13.07 -24.14
C PRO A 309 0.14 -13.21 -22.99
N TYR A 310 1.35 -13.75 -23.22
CA TYR A 310 2.39 -13.83 -22.20
C TYR A 310 2.77 -12.45 -21.65
N VAL A 311 3.02 -11.47 -22.53
CA VAL A 311 3.38 -10.12 -22.10
C VAL A 311 2.22 -9.45 -21.37
N PHE A 312 1.01 -9.55 -21.92
CA PHE A 312 -0.17 -8.93 -21.32
C PHE A 312 -0.51 -9.54 -19.95
N GLU A 313 -0.43 -10.86 -19.80
CA GLU A 313 -0.65 -11.55 -18.52
C GLU A 313 0.33 -11.06 -17.45
N ASN A 314 1.61 -10.91 -17.79
CA ASN A 314 2.60 -10.38 -16.85
C ASN A 314 2.36 -8.91 -16.51
N ILE A 315 1.93 -8.08 -17.46
CA ILE A 315 1.49 -6.70 -17.16
C ILE A 315 0.33 -6.71 -16.15
N LEU A 316 -0.66 -7.58 -16.35
CA LEU A 316 -1.80 -7.72 -15.43
C LEU A 316 -1.34 -8.17 -14.04
N LYS A 317 -0.40 -9.12 -13.94
CA LYS A 317 0.18 -9.52 -12.65
C LYS A 317 0.87 -8.36 -11.96
N LEU A 318 1.67 -7.59 -12.68
CA LEU A 318 2.38 -6.43 -12.14
C LEU A 318 1.41 -5.33 -11.66
N ILE A 319 0.29 -5.12 -12.35
CA ILE A 319 -0.66 -4.05 -11.99
C ILE A 319 -1.67 -4.47 -10.90
N THR A 320 -1.71 -5.74 -10.50
CA THR A 320 -2.73 -6.29 -9.59
C THR A 320 -2.75 -5.64 -8.20
N PHE A 321 -1.62 -5.10 -7.71
CA PHE A 321 -1.63 -4.34 -6.45
C PHE A 321 -2.48 -3.07 -6.54
N ILE A 322 -2.63 -2.52 -7.75
CA ILE A 322 -3.46 -1.34 -8.03
C ILE A 322 -4.87 -1.74 -8.47
N HIS A 323 -4.99 -2.81 -9.25
CA HIS A 323 -6.24 -3.28 -9.85
C HIS A 323 -6.68 -4.57 -9.17
N ALA A 324 -7.72 -4.52 -8.31
CA ALA A 324 -8.32 -5.75 -7.83
C ALA A 324 -9.17 -6.32 -8.96
N ILE A 325 -8.68 -7.37 -9.61
CA ILE A 325 -9.51 -8.20 -10.50
C ILE A 325 -10.68 -8.68 -9.64
N ARG A 326 -11.88 -8.17 -9.90
CA ARG A 326 -13.09 -8.73 -9.32
C ARG A 326 -13.25 -10.13 -9.91
N ASN A 327 -13.01 -11.14 -9.07
CA ASN A 327 -13.41 -12.51 -9.35
C ASN A 327 -14.93 -12.61 -9.53
#